data_AF-A0A2N3QLF6-F1
#
_entry.id   AF-A0A2N3QLF6-F1
#
_cell.length_a   1.000
_cell.length_b   1.000
_cell.length_c   1.000
_cell.angle_alpha   90.00
_cell.angle_beta   90.00
_cell.angle_gamma   90.00
#
_symmetry.space_group_name_H-M   'P 1'
#
loop_
_entity.id
_entity.type
_entity.pdbx_description
1 polymer ?
#
loop_
_entity_poly.entity_id
_entity_poly.type
_entity_poly.pdbx_seq_one_letter_code
_entity_poly.pdbx_strand_id
1 'polypeptide(L)'
;MTTLKELYAAHFYEAASYHAQRVKLLQNPDLQEYDEDGYETCTHAAMCAEMFITGKVIEHNPSDVVPSKSLRTRNRESIALSALQDNDVNKVDINALVSLQMCGAAEMLKKYIDIEKDHFKSDSIEEQLKSFGYCAQLLINGRNDVLHRHHMQTQSIRPVTTLSYLRQFIDAIYGDNSMEHQYFTGTYYRDTPALTELLERYLNTPFEKPESISINTYTKKIHKIASNYTALMKHKKQYPNLSLTTDIVTCPKCDEYAFLTKRIEALATYWEGEPNNSISVLEIFNPSGESTETLQCPICQLEWKDDVLHLYQDIGEIKRIKTHIPPDKLRLEFNQFYQTYSN
;
A
#
# COMPACT_ATOMS: atom_id res chain seq x y z
N MET A 1 21.76 -5.84 12.66
CA MET A 1 20.58 -6.27 11.89
C MET A 1 19.51 -5.23 12.13
N THR A 2 19.03 -4.56 11.07
CA THR A 2 17.91 -3.61 11.12
C THR A 2 16.67 -4.31 11.65
N THR A 3 15.90 -3.71 12.56
CA THR A 3 14.66 -4.31 13.10
C THR A 3 13.53 -4.24 12.06
N LEU A 4 12.47 -5.05 12.24
CA LEU A 4 11.28 -4.95 11.35
C LEU A 4 10.64 -3.57 11.40
N LYS A 5 10.61 -2.96 12.59
CA LYS A 5 10.12 -1.59 12.80
C LYS A 5 10.94 -0.57 12.01
N GLU A 6 12.27 -0.65 12.10
CA GLU A 6 13.17 0.24 11.35
C GLU A 6 13.00 0.07 9.84
N LEU A 7 12.79 -1.15 9.33
CA LEU A 7 12.50 -1.38 7.91
C LEU A 7 11.17 -0.77 7.50
N TYR A 8 10.13 -0.95 8.31
CA TYR A 8 8.83 -0.39 7.99
C TYR A 8 8.83 1.14 8.02
N ALA A 9 9.53 1.76 8.98
CA ALA A 9 9.74 3.21 8.99
C ALA A 9 10.56 3.69 7.78
N ALA A 10 11.64 2.96 7.44
CA ALA A 10 12.49 3.27 6.29
C ALA A 10 11.73 3.27 4.97
N HIS A 11 10.72 2.40 4.80
CA HIS A 11 9.89 2.41 3.60
C HIS A 11 9.16 3.75 3.39
N PHE A 12 8.59 4.33 4.45
CA PHE A 12 7.97 5.65 4.36
C PHE A 12 8.99 6.74 4.06
N TYR A 13 10.21 6.60 4.58
CA TYR A 13 11.25 7.55 4.27
C TYR A 13 11.79 7.44 2.84
N GLU A 14 11.87 6.24 2.27
CA GLU A 14 12.13 6.02 0.84
C GLU A 14 11.06 6.70 -0.03
N ALA A 15 9.78 6.55 0.33
CA ALA A 15 8.68 7.22 -0.35
C ALA A 15 8.78 8.75 -0.24
N ALA A 16 9.16 9.27 0.93
CA ALA A 16 9.40 10.70 1.13
C ALA A 16 10.55 11.21 0.23
N SER A 17 11.64 10.45 0.15
CA SER A 17 12.80 10.74 -0.72
C SER A 17 12.42 10.75 -2.19
N TYR A 18 11.68 9.74 -2.65
CA TYR A 18 11.15 9.67 -4.02
C TYR A 18 10.33 10.91 -4.38
N HIS A 19 9.38 11.30 -3.52
CA HIS A 19 8.56 12.48 -3.77
C HIS A 19 9.37 13.78 -3.73
N ALA A 20 10.37 13.89 -2.86
CA ALA A 20 11.28 15.03 -2.85
C ALA A 20 12.10 15.14 -4.15
N GLN A 21 12.55 14.02 -4.71
CA GLN A 21 13.23 13.98 -6.01
C GLN A 21 12.31 14.40 -7.15
N ARG A 22 11.06 13.91 -7.17
CA ARG A 22 10.04 14.33 -8.15
C ARG A 22 9.81 15.84 -8.12
N VAL A 23 9.67 16.44 -6.93
CA VAL A 23 9.55 17.90 -6.80
C VAL A 23 10.78 18.63 -7.36
N LYS A 24 12.00 18.13 -7.13
CA LYS A 24 13.22 18.72 -7.71
C LYS A 24 13.24 18.66 -9.24
N LEU A 25 12.83 17.52 -9.81
CA LEU A 25 12.76 17.34 -11.26
C LEU A 25 11.75 18.29 -11.90
N LEU A 26 10.55 18.41 -11.33
CA LEU A 26 9.50 19.33 -11.80
C LEU A 26 9.87 20.81 -11.68
N GLN A 27 10.88 21.14 -10.87
CA GLN A 27 11.40 22.50 -10.71
C GLN A 27 12.57 22.81 -11.62
N ASN A 28 13.14 21.82 -12.32
CA ASN A 28 14.29 22.02 -13.17
C ASN A 28 13.86 22.67 -14.50
N PRO A 29 14.25 23.93 -14.77
CA PRO A 29 13.83 24.64 -15.97
C PRO A 29 14.40 24.06 -17.26
N ASP A 30 15.48 23.27 -17.19
CA ASP A 30 16.14 22.67 -18.36
C ASP A 30 15.53 21.32 -18.76
N LEU A 31 14.68 20.72 -17.91
CA LEU A 31 13.99 19.45 -18.14
C LEU A 31 12.52 19.72 -18.54
N GLN A 32 12.31 20.50 -19.62
CA GLN A 32 10.99 20.86 -20.18
C GLN A 32 10.22 19.69 -20.83
N GLU A 33 10.28 18.48 -20.27
CA GLU A 33 9.48 17.35 -20.78
C GLU A 33 8.04 17.33 -20.25
N TYR A 34 7.75 18.06 -19.17
CA TYR A 34 6.42 18.14 -18.59
C TYR A 34 6.01 19.60 -18.39
N ASP A 35 5.09 20.05 -19.24
CA ASP A 35 4.37 21.33 -19.10
C ASP A 35 3.20 21.19 -18.08
N GLU A 36 3.25 20.19 -17.18
CA GLU A 36 2.27 19.96 -16.11
C GLU A 36 2.76 20.58 -14.79
N ASP A 37 2.24 21.76 -14.47
CA ASP A 37 1.03 22.04 -13.67
C ASP A 37 1.29 21.94 -12.15
N GLY A 38 1.12 23.06 -11.44
CA GLY A 38 1.37 23.17 -10.00
C GLY A 38 0.61 22.15 -9.13
N TYR A 39 -0.37 21.47 -9.72
CA TYR A 39 -1.00 20.24 -9.22
C TYR A 39 0.02 19.15 -8.83
N GLU A 40 0.90 18.72 -9.75
CA GLU A 40 1.79 17.56 -9.52
C GLU A 40 2.85 17.91 -8.47
N THR A 41 3.40 19.12 -8.57
CA THR A 41 4.35 19.66 -7.59
C THR A 41 3.73 19.75 -6.20
N CYS A 42 2.49 20.25 -6.08
CA CYS A 42 1.78 20.32 -4.80
C CYS A 42 1.54 18.93 -4.22
N THR A 43 1.10 17.99 -5.07
CA THR A 43 0.82 16.61 -4.68
C THR A 43 2.07 15.93 -4.14
N HIS A 44 3.18 15.98 -4.88
CA HIS A 44 4.43 15.37 -4.42
C HIS A 44 5.03 16.07 -3.20
N ALA A 45 4.97 17.40 -3.10
CA ALA A 45 5.44 18.11 -1.91
C ALA A 45 4.66 17.72 -0.65
N ALA A 46 3.34 17.59 -0.75
CA ALA A 46 2.49 17.14 0.34
C ALA A 46 2.74 15.66 0.71
N MET A 47 2.84 14.78 -0.30
CA MET A 47 3.17 13.38 -0.07
C MET A 47 4.53 13.21 0.60
N CYS A 48 5.54 13.99 0.21
CA CYS A 48 6.86 13.99 0.86
C CYS A 48 6.74 14.29 2.36
N ALA A 49 6.03 15.36 2.73
CA ALA A 49 5.82 15.71 4.14
C ALA A 49 5.05 14.62 4.90
N GLU A 50 3.97 14.10 4.31
CA GLU A 50 3.13 13.07 4.93
C GLU A 50 3.88 11.76 5.16
N MET A 51 4.66 11.31 4.17
CA MET A 51 5.44 10.08 4.27
C MET A 51 6.56 10.21 5.32
N PHE A 52 7.26 11.35 5.37
CA PHE A 52 8.25 11.58 6.42
C PHE A 52 7.63 11.56 7.83
N ILE A 53 6.54 12.31 8.03
CA ILE A 53 5.84 12.38 9.32
C ILE A 53 5.39 10.97 9.72
N THR A 54 4.86 10.21 8.77
CA THR A 54 4.43 8.84 9.00
C THR A 54 5.58 7.94 9.44
N GLY A 55 6.72 8.00 8.73
CA GLY A 55 7.94 7.27 9.11
C GLY A 55 8.40 7.61 10.52
N LYS A 56 8.45 8.91 10.88
CA LYS A 56 8.85 9.35 12.22
C LYS A 56 7.92 8.86 13.31
N VAL A 57 6.62 8.95 13.08
CA VAL A 57 5.65 8.51 14.06
C VAL A 57 5.73 6.99 14.28
N ILE A 58 5.96 6.21 13.21
CA ILE A 58 6.20 4.76 13.30
C ILE A 58 7.51 4.46 14.04
N GLU A 59 8.59 5.20 13.75
CA GLU A 59 9.88 5.08 14.42
C GLU A 59 9.76 5.27 15.94
N HIS A 60 8.89 6.18 16.39
CA HIS A 60 8.75 6.47 17.81
C HIS A 60 7.67 5.65 18.52
N ASN A 61 6.51 5.34 17.92
CA ASN A 61 5.51 4.51 18.62
C ASN A 61 4.39 3.90 17.73
N PRO A 62 4.57 2.74 17.09
CA PRO A 62 3.64 2.26 16.05
C PRO A 62 2.23 1.91 16.55
N SER A 63 2.04 1.58 17.84
CA SER A 63 0.76 1.10 18.38
C SER A 63 -0.32 2.17 18.55
N ASP A 64 0.05 3.41 18.84
CA ASP A 64 -0.92 4.50 19.10
C ASP A 64 -1.33 5.24 17.83
N VAL A 65 -0.80 4.84 16.67
CA VAL A 65 -0.60 5.72 15.52
C VAL A 65 -1.60 5.51 14.40
N VAL A 66 -2.13 4.30 14.24
CA VAL A 66 -3.04 3.99 13.13
C VAL A 66 -4.43 4.61 13.34
N PRO A 67 -4.89 5.48 12.42
CA PRO A 67 -6.26 5.98 12.38
C PRO A 67 -7.29 4.86 12.30
N SER A 68 -8.30 4.92 13.16
CA SER A 68 -9.29 3.86 13.31
C SER A 68 -10.29 3.83 12.16
N LYS A 69 -10.09 2.97 11.15
CA LYS A 69 -11.15 2.62 10.20
C LYS A 69 -11.60 1.18 10.41
N SER A 70 -12.74 1.03 11.09
CA SER A 70 -13.48 -0.22 11.35
C SER A 70 -12.85 -1.19 12.38
N LEU A 71 -13.72 -1.73 13.26
CA LEU A 71 -13.35 -2.63 14.37
C LEU A 71 -12.72 -3.96 13.92
N ARG A 72 -13.01 -4.47 12.71
CA ARG A 72 -12.41 -5.72 12.21
C ARG A 72 -11.00 -5.51 11.67
N THR A 73 -10.75 -4.40 10.98
CA THR A 73 -9.43 -4.00 10.49
C THR A 73 -8.50 -3.67 11.65
N ARG A 74 -9.04 -3.02 12.71
CA ARG A 74 -8.31 -2.69 13.94
C ARG A 74 -7.52 -3.86 14.52
N ASN A 75 -8.12 -5.05 14.58
CA ASN A 75 -7.43 -6.21 15.15
C ASN A 75 -6.23 -6.64 14.30
N ARG A 76 -6.35 -6.63 12.97
CA ARG A 76 -5.25 -7.02 12.08
C ARG A 76 -4.14 -5.99 12.03
N GLU A 77 -4.48 -4.72 11.93
CA GLU A 77 -3.53 -3.61 11.96
C GLU A 77 -2.78 -3.57 13.29
N SER A 78 -3.50 -3.72 14.42
CA SER A 78 -2.90 -3.80 15.75
C SER A 78 -1.96 -4.99 15.88
N ILE A 79 -2.34 -6.17 15.37
CA ILE A 79 -1.46 -7.35 15.35
C ILE A 79 -0.22 -7.12 14.48
N ALA A 80 -0.38 -6.53 13.29
CA ALA A 80 0.74 -6.26 12.40
C ALA A 80 1.73 -5.27 13.03
N LEU A 81 1.25 -4.23 13.69
CA LEU A 81 2.10 -3.23 14.34
C LEU A 81 2.75 -3.74 15.63
N SER A 82 2.04 -4.53 16.46
CA SER A 82 2.63 -5.15 17.64
C SER A 82 3.71 -6.15 17.23
N ALA A 83 3.52 -6.87 16.13
CA ALA A 83 4.55 -7.73 15.55
C ALA A 83 5.83 -6.96 15.15
N LEU A 84 5.71 -5.72 14.67
CA LEU A 84 6.87 -4.87 14.40
C LEU A 84 7.60 -4.45 15.69
N GLN A 85 6.86 -4.16 16.78
CA GLN A 85 7.44 -3.80 18.08
C GLN A 85 8.17 -4.97 18.72
N ASP A 86 7.53 -6.14 18.73
CA ASP A 86 8.09 -7.37 19.29
C ASP A 86 9.13 -8.02 18.36
N ASN A 87 9.30 -7.46 17.14
CA ASN A 87 10.16 -7.97 16.09
C ASN A 87 9.85 -9.44 15.72
N ASP A 88 8.57 -9.83 15.81
CA ASP A 88 8.06 -11.18 15.59
C ASP A 88 7.51 -11.32 14.16
N VAL A 89 8.36 -11.79 13.25
CA VAL A 89 8.05 -11.90 11.82
C VAL A 89 6.81 -12.78 11.55
N ASN A 90 6.54 -13.77 12.40
CA ASN A 90 5.44 -14.72 12.20
C ASN A 90 4.05 -14.07 12.42
N LYS A 91 3.99 -12.96 13.14
CA LYS A 91 2.75 -12.21 13.39
C LYS A 91 2.53 -11.07 12.40
N VAL A 92 3.48 -10.79 11.52
CA VAL A 92 3.38 -9.70 10.55
C VAL A 92 2.33 -10.03 9.48
N ASP A 93 1.29 -9.19 9.37
CA ASP A 93 0.34 -9.20 8.25
C ASP A 93 0.74 -8.13 7.23
N ILE A 94 1.43 -8.54 6.17
CA ILE A 94 1.93 -7.65 5.12
C ILE A 94 0.80 -6.86 4.44
N ASN A 95 -0.38 -7.45 4.26
CA ASN A 95 -1.50 -6.70 3.66
C ASN A 95 -2.00 -5.59 4.58
N ALA A 96 -2.03 -5.86 5.89
CA ALA A 96 -2.38 -4.84 6.86
C ALA A 96 -1.36 -3.70 6.78
N LEU A 97 -0.06 -4.00 6.77
CA LEU A 97 0.99 -2.99 6.62
C LEU A 97 0.84 -2.16 5.34
N VAL A 98 0.63 -2.79 4.17
CA VAL A 98 0.41 -2.03 2.93
C VAL A 98 -0.85 -1.16 3.02
N SER A 99 -1.93 -1.67 3.61
CA SER A 99 -3.16 -0.87 3.81
C SER A 99 -2.95 0.33 4.74
N LEU A 100 -2.01 0.24 5.70
CA LEU A 100 -1.67 1.31 6.62
C LEU A 100 -0.92 2.47 5.97
N GLN A 101 -0.34 2.30 4.78
CA GLN A 101 0.25 3.42 4.03
C GLN A 101 -0.77 4.50 3.66
N MET A 102 -2.06 4.16 3.67
CA MET A 102 -3.17 5.06 3.29
C MET A 102 -3.82 5.78 4.49
N CYS A 103 -3.10 5.89 5.61
CA CYS A 103 -3.60 6.53 6.83
C CYS A 103 -3.71 8.06 6.71
N GLY A 104 -4.61 8.67 7.48
CA GLY A 104 -4.92 10.10 7.39
C GLY A 104 -3.84 11.03 7.97
N ALA A 105 -3.26 11.86 7.12
CA ALA A 105 -2.18 12.80 7.39
C ALA A 105 -2.37 13.73 8.62
N ALA A 106 -3.59 14.21 8.87
CA ALA A 106 -3.86 15.19 9.92
C ALA A 106 -3.68 14.59 11.34
N GLU A 107 -4.05 13.32 11.53
CA GLU A 107 -3.87 12.65 12.82
C GLU A 107 -2.39 12.30 13.05
N MET A 108 -1.67 11.91 11.99
CA MET A 108 -0.24 11.60 12.04
C MET A 108 0.58 12.83 12.43
N LEU A 109 0.25 13.99 11.85
CA LEU A 109 0.95 15.24 12.16
C LEU A 109 0.80 15.64 13.62
N LYS A 110 -0.41 15.54 14.19
CA LYS A 110 -0.62 15.82 15.61
C LYS A 110 0.24 14.92 16.49
N LYS A 111 0.24 13.61 16.22
CA LYS A 111 1.01 12.63 17.00
C LYS A 111 2.51 12.89 16.92
N TYR A 112 3.02 13.23 15.74
CA TYR A 112 4.41 13.59 15.57
C TYR A 112 4.81 14.79 16.44
N ILE A 113 4.01 15.85 16.42
CA ILE A 113 4.25 17.03 17.25
C ILE A 113 4.27 16.66 18.73
N ASP A 114 3.35 15.81 19.20
CA ASP A 114 3.30 15.40 20.60
C ASP A 114 4.54 14.55 20.98
N ILE A 115 4.98 13.64 20.11
CA ILE A 115 6.20 12.83 20.30
C ILE A 115 7.46 13.71 20.40
N GLU A 116 7.61 14.67 19.49
CA GLU A 116 8.78 15.55 19.42
C GLU A 116 8.82 16.56 20.57
N LYS A 117 7.66 17.04 21.03
CA LYS A 117 7.57 17.88 22.23
C LYS A 117 8.13 17.20 23.46
N ASP A 118 7.83 15.91 23.64
CA ASP A 118 8.32 15.16 24.79
C ASP A 118 9.83 14.88 24.71
N HIS A 119 10.39 14.80 23.50
CA HIS A 119 11.83 14.65 23.27
C HIS A 119 12.60 15.94 23.59
N PHE A 120 12.04 17.10 23.27
CA PHE A 120 12.74 18.38 23.39
C PHE A 120 12.17 19.26 24.51
N LYS A 121 12.89 19.35 25.64
CA LYS A 121 12.51 20.15 26.81
C LYS A 121 12.92 21.63 26.69
N SER A 122 12.51 22.33 25.63
CA SER A 122 12.77 23.76 25.43
C SER A 122 11.55 24.51 24.89
N ASP A 123 11.18 25.61 25.53
CA ASP A 123 10.05 26.47 25.11
C ASP A 123 10.22 27.03 23.69
N SER A 124 11.48 27.28 23.27
CA SER A 124 11.78 27.75 21.91
C SER A 124 11.52 26.68 20.83
N ILE A 125 11.69 25.40 21.18
CA ILE A 125 11.47 24.28 20.27
C ILE A 125 9.97 24.03 20.09
N GLU A 126 9.15 24.32 21.11
CA GLU A 126 7.70 24.20 21.00
C GLU A 126 7.12 25.14 19.93
N GLU A 127 7.61 26.38 19.86
CA GLU A 127 7.22 27.34 18.81
C GLU A 127 7.68 26.89 17.42
N GLN A 128 8.86 26.30 17.32
CA GLN A 128 9.38 25.77 16.07
C GLN A 128 8.55 24.56 15.60
N LEU A 129 8.19 23.64 16.49
CA LEU A 129 7.33 22.48 16.18
C LEU A 129 5.91 22.88 15.77
N LYS A 130 5.35 23.93 16.39
CA LYS A 130 4.07 24.52 15.92
C LYS A 130 4.20 25.04 14.49
N SER A 131 5.33 25.67 14.17
CA SER A 131 5.62 26.19 12.83
C SER A 131 5.79 25.07 11.80
N PHE A 132 6.46 23.96 12.16
CA PHE A 132 6.51 22.74 11.37
C PHE A 132 5.11 22.22 11.06
N GLY A 133 4.27 22.11 12.11
CA GLY A 133 2.89 21.67 11.99
C GLY A 133 2.07 22.51 11.02
N TYR A 134 2.20 23.83 11.11
CA TYR A 134 1.56 24.74 10.18
C TYR A 134 1.99 24.49 8.72
N CYS A 135 3.29 24.35 8.47
CA CYS A 135 3.81 24.14 7.11
C CYS A 135 3.36 22.79 6.52
N ALA A 136 3.47 21.70 7.30
CA ALA A 136 3.03 20.38 6.87
C ALA A 136 1.52 20.35 6.58
N GLN A 137 0.72 20.92 7.48
CA GLN A 137 -0.74 20.96 7.32
C GLN A 137 -1.16 21.76 6.07
N LEU A 138 -0.48 22.88 5.78
CA LEU A 138 -0.73 23.65 4.56
C LEU A 138 -0.49 22.83 3.29
N LEU A 139 0.61 22.08 3.23
CA LEU A 139 0.92 21.21 2.08
C LEU A 139 -0.15 20.13 1.91
N ILE A 140 -0.49 19.43 2.99
CA ILE A 140 -1.50 18.35 3.00
C ILE A 140 -2.88 18.88 2.56
N ASN A 141 -3.31 20.01 3.12
CA ASN A 141 -4.59 20.63 2.75
C ASN A 141 -4.58 21.08 1.28
N GLY A 142 -3.47 21.67 0.84
CA GLY A 142 -3.27 22.07 -0.55
C GLY A 142 -3.47 20.91 -1.52
N ARG A 143 -2.86 19.74 -1.25
CA ARG A 143 -3.08 18.52 -2.05
C ARG A 143 -4.55 18.14 -2.11
N ASN A 144 -5.23 18.07 -0.97
CA ASN A 144 -6.63 17.64 -0.92
C ASN A 144 -7.53 18.60 -1.71
N ASP A 145 -7.32 19.92 -1.57
CA ASP A 145 -8.10 20.90 -2.33
C ASP A 145 -7.81 20.82 -3.84
N VAL A 146 -6.55 20.62 -4.23
CA VAL A 146 -6.12 20.41 -5.61
C VAL A 146 -6.75 19.16 -6.22
N LEU A 147 -6.82 18.05 -5.47
CA LEU A 147 -7.49 16.80 -5.87
C LEU A 147 -9.01 16.96 -6.02
N HIS A 148 -9.63 17.85 -5.25
CA HIS A 148 -11.08 17.93 -5.15
C HIS A 148 -11.73 19.11 -5.89
N ARG A 149 -11.00 20.17 -6.28
CA ARG A 149 -11.64 21.42 -6.77
C ARG A 149 -11.10 22.03 -8.07
N HIS A 150 -10.21 21.35 -8.80
CA HIS A 150 -9.42 21.93 -9.90
C HIS A 150 -8.58 23.14 -9.44
N HIS A 151 -7.44 23.34 -10.10
CA HIS A 151 -6.27 24.08 -9.62
C HIS A 151 -6.56 25.35 -8.77
N MET A 152 -6.08 25.36 -7.52
CA MET A 152 -6.11 26.52 -6.63
C MET A 152 -5.37 27.72 -7.25
N GLN A 153 -6.11 28.75 -7.67
CA GLN A 153 -5.58 30.10 -7.91
C GLN A 153 -5.37 30.88 -6.58
N THR A 154 -5.01 30.23 -5.47
CA THR A 154 -4.73 30.94 -4.21
C THR A 154 -3.27 31.37 -4.18
N GLN A 155 -3.05 32.64 -4.48
CA GLN A 155 -1.75 33.27 -4.71
C GLN A 155 -0.89 33.57 -3.47
N SER A 156 -1.15 33.04 -2.26
CA SER A 156 -0.40 33.51 -1.08
C SER A 156 0.95 32.82 -0.86
N ILE A 157 1.06 31.48 -1.00
CA ILE A 157 2.33 30.75 -0.81
C ILE A 157 2.37 29.56 -1.76
N ARG A 158 3.43 29.48 -2.59
CA ARG A 158 3.63 28.33 -3.49
C ARG A 158 4.02 27.09 -2.67
N PRO A 159 3.56 25.88 -3.03
CA PRO A 159 3.93 24.63 -2.35
C PRO A 159 5.44 24.45 -2.20
N VAL A 160 6.21 24.88 -3.21
CA VAL A 160 7.67 24.89 -3.20
C VAL A 160 8.25 25.72 -2.05
N THR A 161 7.67 26.89 -1.80
CA THR A 161 8.07 27.78 -0.70
C THR A 161 7.78 27.12 0.64
N THR A 162 6.59 26.53 0.81
CA THR A 162 6.22 25.83 2.05
C THR A 162 7.10 24.60 2.31
N LEU A 163 7.39 23.80 1.27
CA LEU A 163 8.31 22.66 1.38
C LEU A 163 9.74 23.12 1.70
N SER A 164 10.18 24.27 1.18
CA SER A 164 11.50 24.83 1.49
C SER A 164 11.60 25.28 2.95
N TYR A 165 10.55 25.90 3.50
CA TYR A 165 10.49 26.20 4.94
C TYR A 165 10.49 24.94 5.79
N LEU A 166 9.79 23.89 5.35
CA LEU A 166 9.79 22.61 6.03
C LEU A 166 11.20 21.99 6.08
N ARG A 167 11.93 22.04 4.96
CA ARG A 167 13.34 21.62 4.90
C ARG A 167 14.23 22.41 5.85
N GLN A 168 14.14 23.75 5.82
CA GLN A 168 14.92 24.61 6.70
C GLN A 168 14.66 24.33 8.19
N PHE A 169 13.40 24.05 8.55
CA PHE A 169 13.07 23.62 9.92
C PHE A 169 13.81 22.32 10.28
N ILE A 170 13.79 21.33 9.40
CA ILE A 170 14.46 20.04 9.64
C ILE A 170 15.95 20.21 9.79
N ASP A 171 16.57 21.05 8.96
CA ASP A 171 17.99 21.38 9.05
C ASP A 171 18.30 22.06 10.39
N ALA A 172 17.40 22.93 10.88
CA ALA A 172 17.58 23.62 12.15
C ALA A 172 17.47 22.67 13.37
N ILE A 173 16.57 21.67 13.32
CA ILE A 173 16.34 20.74 14.43
C ILE A 173 17.35 19.59 14.41
N TYR A 174 17.55 18.97 13.26
CA TYR A 174 18.31 17.72 13.12
C TYR A 174 19.70 17.92 12.51
N GLY A 175 19.92 19.03 11.79
CA GLY A 175 21.16 19.30 11.06
C GLY A 175 21.07 18.88 9.58
N ASP A 176 21.91 19.50 8.76
CA ASP A 176 22.02 19.28 7.31
C ASP A 176 22.63 17.92 6.92
N ASN A 177 23.38 17.30 7.82
CA ASN A 177 23.94 15.96 7.63
C ASN A 177 23.05 14.85 8.20
N SER A 178 21.86 15.21 8.70
CA SER A 178 20.93 14.26 9.31
C SER A 178 20.27 13.35 8.28
N MET A 179 19.76 12.22 8.77
CA MET A 179 18.98 11.29 7.94
C MET A 179 17.69 11.96 7.47
N GLU A 180 17.09 12.76 8.34
CA GLU A 180 15.89 13.56 8.13
C GLU A 180 16.07 14.53 6.96
N HIS A 181 17.20 15.23 6.92
CA HIS A 181 17.57 16.06 5.80
C HIS A 181 17.66 15.26 4.50
N GLN A 182 18.30 14.09 4.52
CA GLN A 182 18.47 13.27 3.33
C GLN A 182 17.12 12.83 2.75
N TYR A 183 16.15 12.49 3.60
CA TYR A 183 14.79 12.16 3.18
C TYR A 183 14.09 13.33 2.49
N PHE A 184 14.11 14.52 3.09
CA PHE A 184 13.41 15.68 2.51
C PHE A 184 14.11 16.30 1.31
N THR A 185 15.42 16.11 1.20
CA THR A 185 16.17 16.51 0.01
C THR A 185 16.13 15.46 -1.08
N GLY A 186 15.58 14.27 -0.84
CA GLY A 186 15.58 13.21 -1.83
C GLY A 186 17.00 12.70 -2.13
N THR A 187 17.93 12.83 -1.19
CA THR A 187 19.31 12.30 -1.31
C THR A 187 19.47 10.99 -0.56
N TYR A 188 18.45 10.57 0.19
CA TYR A 188 18.44 9.26 0.82
C TYR A 188 18.41 8.16 -0.23
N TYR A 189 19.27 7.17 -0.03
CA TYR A 189 19.45 6.03 -0.91
C TYR A 189 19.61 4.74 -0.09
N ARG A 190 18.95 3.68 -0.56
CA ARG A 190 19.13 2.31 -0.09
C ARG A 190 19.29 1.40 -1.30
N ASP A 191 20.17 0.40 -1.17
CA ASP A 191 20.45 -0.56 -2.24
C ASP A 191 19.22 -1.43 -2.54
N THR A 192 18.43 -1.75 -1.53
CA THR A 192 17.20 -2.55 -1.65
C THR A 192 16.05 -1.84 -0.93
N PRO A 193 14.87 -1.72 -1.57
CA PRO A 193 13.72 -1.09 -0.95
C PRO A 193 13.34 -1.76 0.38
N ALA A 194 13.03 -0.96 1.39
CA ALA A 194 12.85 -1.46 2.75
C ALA A 194 11.64 -2.39 2.90
N LEU A 195 10.56 -2.14 2.15
CA LEU A 195 9.37 -3.01 2.14
C LEU A 195 9.65 -4.36 1.46
N THR A 196 10.50 -4.35 0.43
CA THR A 196 10.99 -5.56 -0.24
C THR A 196 11.83 -6.39 0.73
N GLU A 197 12.78 -5.79 1.44
CA GLU A 197 13.56 -6.49 2.48
C GLU A 197 12.66 -7.05 3.61
N LEU A 198 11.64 -6.30 4.02
CA LEU A 198 10.67 -6.76 5.02
C LEU A 198 9.89 -7.99 4.50
N LEU A 199 9.48 -7.96 3.23
CA LEU A 199 8.81 -9.10 2.58
C LEU A 199 9.74 -10.31 2.45
N GLU A 200 11.01 -10.12 2.09
CA GLU A 200 12.00 -11.20 2.04
C GLU A 200 12.19 -11.86 3.40
N ARG A 201 12.29 -11.06 4.48
CA ARG A 201 12.37 -11.60 5.84
C ARG A 201 11.11 -12.37 6.23
N TYR A 202 9.95 -11.84 5.87
CA TYR A 202 8.68 -12.55 6.03
C TYR A 202 8.71 -13.89 5.32
N LEU A 203 9.14 -13.94 4.06
CA LEU A 203 9.21 -15.18 3.27
C LEU A 203 10.23 -16.18 3.83
N ASN A 204 11.41 -15.72 4.21
CA ASN A 204 12.51 -16.55 4.71
C ASN A 204 12.30 -17.07 6.14
N THR A 205 11.34 -16.54 6.88
CA THR A 205 11.05 -17.03 8.24
C THR A 205 10.52 -18.46 8.17
N PRO A 206 11.04 -19.40 8.99
CA PRO A 206 10.60 -20.80 8.96
C PRO A 206 9.08 -20.92 9.15
N PHE A 207 8.45 -21.73 8.31
CA PHE A 207 7.05 -22.11 8.45
C PHE A 207 6.98 -23.55 8.95
N GLU A 208 6.37 -23.76 10.11
CA GLU A 208 6.09 -25.10 10.64
C GLU A 208 4.99 -25.75 9.80
N LYS A 209 5.42 -26.56 8.83
CA LYS A 209 4.51 -27.29 7.96
C LYS A 209 3.74 -28.34 8.77
N PRO A 210 2.41 -28.47 8.57
CA PRO A 210 1.65 -29.56 9.18
C PRO A 210 2.23 -30.93 8.77
N GLU A 211 2.34 -31.86 9.72
CA GLU A 211 2.90 -33.21 9.51
C GLU A 211 2.20 -33.98 8.38
N SER A 212 0.91 -33.73 8.19
CA SER A 212 0.15 -34.25 7.05
C SER A 212 -0.74 -33.19 6.44
N ILE A 213 -0.65 -33.05 5.12
CA ILE A 213 -1.50 -32.15 4.34
C ILE A 213 -2.63 -32.97 3.72
N SER A 214 -3.85 -32.77 4.21
CA SER A 214 -5.03 -33.43 3.65
C SER A 214 -5.49 -32.74 2.37
N ILE A 215 -5.81 -33.53 1.34
CA ILE A 215 -6.48 -33.03 0.12
C ILE A 215 -7.81 -32.30 0.42
N ASN A 216 -8.44 -32.62 1.56
CA ASN A 216 -9.66 -31.95 2.00
C ASN A 216 -9.41 -30.47 2.32
N THR A 217 -8.20 -30.08 2.73
CA THR A 217 -7.83 -28.68 2.99
C THR A 217 -7.88 -27.87 1.69
N TYR A 218 -7.30 -28.40 0.61
CA TYR A 218 -7.41 -27.80 -0.73
C TYR A 218 -8.86 -27.76 -1.22
N THR A 219 -9.59 -28.87 -1.07
CA THR A 219 -10.99 -28.99 -1.50
C THR A 219 -11.88 -27.94 -0.84
N LYS A 220 -11.71 -27.69 0.47
CA LYS A 220 -12.44 -26.64 1.19
C LYS A 220 -12.15 -25.25 0.62
N LYS A 221 -10.89 -24.94 0.30
CA LYS A 221 -10.52 -23.65 -0.27
C LYS A 221 -11.06 -23.47 -1.69
N ILE A 222 -10.96 -24.48 -2.54
CA ILE A 222 -11.55 -24.50 -3.89
C ILE A 222 -13.06 -24.27 -3.80
N HIS A 223 -13.75 -24.92 -2.85
CA HIS A 223 -15.18 -24.70 -2.66
C HIS A 223 -15.49 -23.25 -2.25
N LYS A 224 -14.68 -22.64 -1.37
CA LYS A 224 -14.82 -21.22 -1.00
C LYS A 224 -14.63 -20.27 -2.19
N ILE A 225 -13.65 -20.53 -3.05
CA ILE A 225 -13.42 -19.77 -4.28
C ILE A 225 -14.64 -19.90 -5.21
N ALA A 226 -15.12 -21.13 -5.43
CA ALA A 226 -16.30 -21.41 -6.25
C ALA A 226 -17.59 -20.79 -5.68
N SER A 227 -17.77 -20.76 -4.35
CA SER A 227 -18.93 -20.12 -3.72
C SER A 227 -18.91 -18.60 -3.89
N ASN A 228 -17.74 -17.97 -3.74
CA ASN A 228 -17.56 -16.53 -3.97
C ASN A 228 -17.88 -16.17 -5.43
N TYR A 229 -17.41 -16.99 -6.37
CA TYR A 229 -17.76 -16.88 -7.78
C TYR A 229 -19.27 -17.00 -8.01
N THR A 230 -19.91 -18.02 -7.45
CA THR A 230 -21.36 -18.23 -7.59
C THR A 230 -22.15 -17.05 -7.04
N ALA A 231 -21.73 -16.49 -5.91
CA ALA A 231 -22.34 -15.29 -5.34
C ALA A 231 -22.21 -14.09 -6.29
N LEU A 232 -21.01 -13.83 -6.83
CA LEU A 232 -20.78 -12.77 -7.81
C LEU A 232 -21.60 -12.97 -9.11
N MET A 233 -21.63 -14.20 -9.63
CA MET A 233 -22.39 -14.56 -10.84
C MET A 233 -23.91 -14.60 -10.66
N LYS A 234 -24.44 -14.69 -9.43
CA LYS A 234 -25.89 -14.48 -9.21
C LYS A 234 -26.30 -13.05 -9.58
N HIS A 235 -25.37 -12.10 -9.52
CA HIS A 235 -25.53 -10.73 -9.97
C HIS A 235 -25.10 -10.51 -11.43
N LYS A 236 -24.96 -11.56 -12.25
CA LYS A 236 -24.49 -11.47 -13.64
C LYS A 236 -25.35 -10.57 -14.55
N LYS A 237 -26.63 -10.35 -14.20
CA LYS A 237 -27.47 -9.34 -14.88
C LYS A 237 -26.96 -7.90 -14.66
N GLN A 238 -26.27 -7.64 -13.55
CA GLN A 238 -25.63 -6.37 -13.22
C GLN A 238 -24.19 -6.28 -13.77
N TYR A 239 -23.51 -7.42 -14.01
CA TYR A 239 -22.11 -7.46 -14.47
C TYR A 239 -21.92 -8.44 -15.64
N PRO A 240 -22.38 -8.08 -16.86
CA PRO A 240 -22.32 -8.97 -18.03
C PRO A 240 -20.89 -9.32 -18.46
N ASN A 241 -19.91 -8.46 -18.13
CA ASN A 241 -18.51 -8.58 -18.56
C ASN A 241 -17.55 -8.98 -17.44
N LEU A 242 -18.06 -9.60 -16.37
CA LEU A 242 -17.22 -10.17 -15.31
C LEU A 242 -16.57 -11.48 -15.79
N SER A 243 -15.23 -11.51 -15.80
CA SER A 243 -14.44 -12.73 -16.03
C SER A 243 -13.65 -13.08 -14.77
N LEU A 244 -13.61 -14.37 -14.44
CA LEU A 244 -12.85 -14.87 -13.28
C LEU A 244 -12.12 -16.14 -13.69
N THR A 245 -10.82 -16.17 -13.43
CA THR A 245 -9.96 -17.32 -13.66
C THR A 245 -9.10 -17.59 -12.44
N THR A 246 -8.70 -18.84 -12.26
CA THR A 246 -7.82 -19.23 -11.16
C THR A 246 -6.64 -20.02 -11.71
N ASP A 247 -5.44 -19.68 -11.25
CA ASP A 247 -4.22 -20.44 -11.49
C ASP A 247 -3.92 -21.31 -10.26
N ILE A 248 -3.35 -22.49 -10.50
CA ILE A 248 -2.67 -23.28 -9.47
C ILE A 248 -1.19 -22.86 -9.50
N VAL A 249 -0.67 -22.43 -8.36
CA VAL A 249 0.69 -21.89 -8.23
C VAL A 249 1.40 -22.51 -7.02
N THR A 250 2.72 -22.35 -6.93
CA THR A 250 3.48 -22.63 -5.72
C THR A 250 3.38 -21.44 -4.76
N CYS A 251 3.07 -21.69 -3.49
CA CYS A 251 3.02 -20.68 -2.45
C CYS A 251 4.44 -20.17 -2.15
N PRO A 252 4.71 -18.85 -2.23
CA PRO A 252 6.05 -18.32 -2.00
C PRO A 252 6.53 -18.46 -0.55
N LYS A 253 5.63 -18.72 0.41
CA LYS A 253 5.93 -18.81 1.84
C LYS A 253 6.17 -20.23 2.35
N CYS A 254 5.50 -21.22 1.78
CA CYS A 254 5.54 -22.59 2.30
C CYS A 254 5.74 -23.66 1.22
N ASP A 255 5.95 -23.25 -0.03
CA ASP A 255 6.16 -24.10 -1.21
C ASP A 255 5.04 -25.10 -1.55
N GLU A 256 3.91 -25.04 -0.83
CA GLU A 256 2.72 -25.83 -1.10
C GLU A 256 1.85 -25.21 -2.20
N TYR A 257 0.87 -25.96 -2.70
CA TYR A 257 -0.04 -25.45 -3.71
C TYR A 257 -0.88 -24.29 -3.18
N ALA A 258 -1.01 -23.24 -3.98
CA ALA A 258 -1.85 -22.09 -3.72
C ALA A 258 -2.69 -21.74 -4.96
N PHE A 259 -3.67 -20.86 -4.77
CA PHE A 259 -4.59 -20.45 -5.81
C PHE A 259 -4.47 -18.96 -6.05
N LEU A 260 -4.05 -18.57 -7.25
CA LEU A 260 -4.02 -17.17 -7.69
C LEU A 260 -5.30 -16.91 -8.48
N THR A 261 -6.23 -16.16 -7.91
CA THR A 261 -7.50 -15.84 -8.57
C THR A 261 -7.41 -14.47 -9.20
N LYS A 262 -7.66 -14.41 -10.51
CA LYS A 262 -7.72 -13.18 -11.29
C LYS A 262 -9.17 -12.86 -11.64
N ARG A 263 -9.63 -11.68 -11.25
CA ARG A 263 -10.95 -11.12 -11.57
C ARG A 263 -10.76 -9.93 -12.51
N ILE A 264 -11.44 -9.98 -13.64
CA ILE A 264 -11.45 -8.91 -14.64
C ILE A 264 -12.87 -8.40 -14.74
N GLU A 265 -13.06 -7.10 -14.56
CA GLU A 265 -14.34 -6.43 -14.78
C GLU A 265 -14.20 -5.57 -16.02
N ALA A 266 -14.88 -5.92 -17.11
CA ALA A 266 -14.83 -5.09 -18.30
C ALA A 266 -15.83 -3.93 -18.22
N LEU A 267 -15.51 -2.87 -18.95
CA LEU A 267 -16.37 -1.74 -19.24
C LEU A 267 -17.74 -2.23 -19.73
N ALA A 268 -18.82 -1.65 -19.21
CA ALA A 268 -20.17 -1.90 -19.70
C ALA A 268 -20.88 -0.58 -19.96
N THR A 269 -21.58 -0.52 -21.09
CA THR A 269 -22.54 0.55 -21.39
C THR A 269 -23.89 0.16 -20.83
N TYR A 270 -24.51 1.00 -19.99
CA TYR A 270 -25.90 0.83 -19.59
C TYR A 270 -26.75 2.06 -19.95
N TRP A 271 -28.05 1.82 -20.07
CA TRP A 271 -29.05 2.85 -20.34
C TRP A 271 -29.48 3.48 -19.02
N GLU A 272 -29.37 4.81 -18.90
CA GLU A 272 -29.69 5.52 -17.64
C GLU A 272 -31.21 5.63 -17.35
N GLY A 273 -32.06 4.97 -18.16
CA GLY A 273 -33.51 4.90 -18.00
C GLY A 273 -34.28 5.15 -19.30
N GLU A 274 -35.60 4.95 -19.26
CA GLU A 274 -36.53 5.41 -20.32
C GLU A 274 -36.73 6.94 -20.24
N PRO A 275 -36.97 7.64 -21.37
CA PRO A 275 -37.26 7.13 -22.71
C PRO A 275 -36.01 6.92 -23.58
N ASN A 276 -36.19 6.23 -24.73
CA ASN A 276 -35.24 5.75 -25.76
C ASN A 276 -34.22 6.78 -26.36
N ASN A 277 -34.01 7.91 -25.69
CA ASN A 277 -33.12 8.99 -26.08
C ASN A 277 -32.06 9.28 -25.00
N SER A 278 -31.96 8.45 -23.95
CA SER A 278 -30.96 8.59 -22.89
C SER A 278 -29.57 8.19 -23.39
N ILE A 279 -28.56 8.96 -22.97
CA ILE A 279 -27.16 8.73 -23.34
C ILE A 279 -26.74 7.36 -22.77
N SER A 280 -26.14 6.50 -23.59
CA SER A 280 -25.48 5.30 -23.09
C SER A 280 -24.26 5.73 -22.28
N VAL A 281 -24.29 5.47 -20.96
CA VAL A 281 -23.16 5.78 -20.08
C VAL A 281 -22.22 4.59 -20.09
N LEU A 282 -20.97 4.82 -20.48
CA LEU A 282 -19.89 3.85 -20.28
C LEU A 282 -19.41 4.00 -18.84
N GLU A 283 -19.75 3.06 -17.97
CA GLU A 283 -19.29 3.07 -16.58
C GLU A 283 -18.26 1.96 -16.35
N ILE A 284 -17.19 2.33 -15.65
CA ILE A 284 -16.18 1.39 -15.18
C ILE A 284 -16.61 0.93 -13.79
N PHE A 285 -17.16 -0.28 -13.70
CA PHE A 285 -17.60 -0.84 -12.42
C PHE A 285 -16.44 -1.15 -11.46
N ASN A 286 -15.21 -1.19 -11.97
CA ASN A 286 -13.98 -1.02 -11.22
C ASN A 286 -13.29 0.30 -11.65
N PRO A 287 -13.35 1.40 -10.89
CA PRO A 287 -12.82 2.70 -11.33
C PRO A 287 -11.33 2.70 -11.71
N SER A 288 -10.55 1.68 -11.33
CA SER A 288 -9.15 1.52 -11.80
C SER A 288 -9.02 0.87 -13.18
N GLY A 289 -10.05 0.17 -13.68
CA GLY A 289 -9.98 -0.59 -14.95
C GLY A 289 -9.07 -1.82 -14.93
N GLU A 290 -8.39 -2.08 -13.82
CA GLU A 290 -7.38 -3.13 -13.69
C GLU A 290 -8.00 -4.46 -13.21
N SER A 291 -7.36 -5.55 -13.61
CA SER A 291 -7.71 -6.86 -13.07
C SER A 291 -7.26 -6.96 -11.62
N THR A 292 -8.13 -7.46 -10.75
CA THR A 292 -7.77 -7.74 -9.36
C THR A 292 -7.28 -9.18 -9.22
N GLU A 293 -6.14 -9.35 -8.57
CA GLU A 293 -5.48 -10.62 -8.31
C GLU A 293 -5.46 -10.88 -6.79
N THR A 294 -5.70 -12.14 -6.42
CA THR A 294 -5.62 -12.56 -5.02
C THR A 294 -5.00 -13.94 -4.95
N LEU A 295 -3.83 -14.02 -4.34
CA LEU A 295 -3.14 -15.26 -4.03
C LEU A 295 -3.62 -15.79 -2.69
N GLN A 296 -4.02 -17.06 -2.64
CA GLN A 296 -4.46 -17.69 -1.40
C GLN A 296 -3.84 -19.08 -1.22
N CYS A 297 -3.09 -19.25 -0.14
CA CYS A 297 -2.57 -20.54 0.28
C CYS A 297 -3.47 -21.18 1.35
N PRO A 298 -3.97 -22.40 1.15
CA PRO A 298 -4.77 -23.10 2.15
C PRO A 298 -3.95 -23.73 3.28
N ILE A 299 -2.61 -23.79 3.17
CA ILE A 299 -1.72 -24.41 4.16
C ILE A 299 -1.25 -23.38 5.19
N CYS A 300 -0.49 -22.37 4.77
CA CYS A 300 -0.03 -21.30 5.66
C CYS A 300 -1.06 -20.19 5.87
N GLN A 301 -2.27 -20.31 5.30
CA GLN A 301 -3.35 -19.31 5.33
C GLN A 301 -2.95 -17.94 4.74
N LEU A 302 -1.84 -17.87 3.99
CA LEU A 302 -1.42 -16.67 3.28
C LEU A 302 -2.53 -16.23 2.32
N GLU A 303 -2.85 -14.94 2.37
CA GLU A 303 -3.77 -14.28 1.46
C GLU A 303 -3.14 -12.96 1.05
N TRP A 304 -2.71 -12.81 -0.20
CA TRP A 304 -2.12 -11.58 -0.73
C TRP A 304 -2.98 -11.03 -1.85
N LYS A 305 -3.07 -9.70 -1.92
CA LYS A 305 -3.78 -8.94 -2.96
C LYS A 305 -2.80 -8.16 -3.81
N ASP A 306 -3.31 -7.55 -4.89
CA ASP A 306 -2.57 -6.78 -5.90
C ASP A 306 -1.34 -6.04 -5.37
N ASP A 307 -1.50 -5.15 -4.38
CA ASP A 307 -0.37 -4.34 -3.88
C ASP A 307 0.80 -5.18 -3.35
N VAL A 308 0.51 -6.26 -2.61
CA VAL A 308 1.53 -7.18 -2.08
C VAL A 308 2.09 -8.08 -3.19
N LEU A 309 1.26 -8.43 -4.18
CA LEU A 309 1.71 -9.20 -5.34
C LEU A 309 2.65 -8.39 -6.22
N HIS A 310 2.40 -7.09 -6.40
CA HIS A 310 3.31 -6.18 -7.08
C HIS A 310 4.64 -6.05 -6.34
N LEU A 311 4.61 -5.87 -5.02
CA LEU A 311 5.83 -5.86 -4.21
C LEU A 311 6.64 -7.16 -4.37
N TYR A 312 5.97 -8.31 -4.46
CA TYR A 312 6.66 -9.59 -4.64
C TYR A 312 7.37 -9.71 -6.00
N GLN A 313 6.90 -9.00 -7.05
CA GLN A 313 7.50 -9.04 -8.38
C GLN A 313 8.95 -8.52 -8.39
N ASP A 314 9.33 -7.69 -7.41
CA ASP A 314 10.70 -7.20 -7.25
C ASP A 314 11.68 -8.28 -6.74
N ILE A 315 11.15 -9.34 -6.10
CA ILE A 315 11.94 -10.39 -5.44
C ILE A 315 11.97 -11.65 -6.30
N GLY A 316 10.87 -11.95 -6.99
CA GLY A 316 10.78 -13.16 -7.79
C GLY A 316 9.47 -13.32 -8.52
N GLU A 317 9.33 -14.48 -9.17
CA GLU A 317 8.17 -14.80 -9.98
C GLU A 317 7.30 -15.85 -9.30
N ILE A 318 5.97 -15.66 -9.38
CA ILE A 318 5.02 -16.68 -8.93
C ILE A 318 5.11 -17.87 -9.89
N LYS A 319 5.62 -19.01 -9.39
CA LYS A 319 5.71 -20.25 -10.15
C LYS A 319 4.32 -20.81 -10.42
N ARG A 320 3.84 -20.63 -11.65
CA ARG A 320 2.55 -21.14 -12.13
C ARG A 320 2.69 -22.60 -12.57
N ILE A 321 1.80 -23.45 -12.05
CA ILE A 321 1.73 -24.88 -12.38
C ILE A 321 0.69 -25.09 -13.47
N LYS A 322 -0.49 -24.47 -13.31
CA LYS A 322 -1.58 -24.52 -14.27
C LYS A 322 -2.32 -23.20 -14.27
N THR A 323 -2.63 -22.67 -15.45
CA THR A 323 -3.14 -21.31 -15.61
C THR A 323 -4.54 -21.28 -16.20
N HIS A 324 -5.23 -20.16 -15.98
CA HIS A 324 -6.50 -19.79 -16.57
C HIS A 324 -7.59 -20.84 -16.39
N ILE A 325 -7.68 -21.44 -15.20
CA ILE A 325 -8.69 -22.47 -14.92
C ILE A 325 -10.01 -21.78 -14.60
N PRO A 326 -11.09 -22.08 -15.34
CA PRO A 326 -12.43 -21.63 -14.97
C PRO A 326 -12.85 -22.17 -13.60
N PRO A 327 -13.57 -21.40 -12.77
CA PRO A 327 -13.92 -21.80 -11.41
C PRO A 327 -14.68 -23.12 -11.31
N ASP A 328 -15.52 -23.44 -12.29
CA ASP A 328 -16.28 -24.69 -12.39
C ASP A 328 -15.39 -25.92 -12.66
N LYS A 329 -14.22 -25.70 -13.29
CA LYS A 329 -13.25 -26.75 -13.60
C LYS A 329 -12.16 -26.89 -12.54
N LEU A 330 -11.95 -25.89 -11.69
CA LEU A 330 -10.85 -25.83 -10.72
C LEU A 330 -10.72 -27.09 -9.87
N ARG A 331 -11.83 -27.65 -9.38
CA ARG A 331 -11.81 -28.88 -8.57
C ARG A 331 -11.33 -30.10 -9.36
N LEU A 332 -11.82 -30.27 -10.58
CA LEU A 332 -11.46 -31.39 -11.44
C LEU A 332 -9.98 -31.31 -11.79
N GLU A 333 -9.54 -30.13 -12.22
CA GLU A 333 -8.17 -29.86 -12.65
C GLU A 333 -7.17 -30.05 -11.50
N PHE A 334 -7.49 -29.53 -10.31
CA PHE A 334 -6.65 -29.71 -9.14
C PHE A 334 -6.55 -31.19 -8.72
N ASN A 335 -7.67 -31.93 -8.71
CA ASN A 335 -7.66 -33.33 -8.32
C ASN A 335 -6.83 -34.20 -9.29
N GLN A 336 -6.98 -33.98 -10.60
CA GLN A 336 -6.19 -34.69 -11.61
C GLN A 336 -4.70 -34.41 -11.44
N PHE A 337 -4.34 -33.13 -11.24
CA PHE A 337 -2.96 -32.74 -11.00
C PHE A 337 -2.42 -33.35 -9.70
N TYR A 338 -3.13 -33.20 -8.59
CA TYR A 338 -2.70 -33.67 -7.27
C TYR A 338 -2.46 -35.19 -7.25
N GLN A 339 -3.34 -35.97 -7.91
CA GLN A 339 -3.19 -37.44 -7.99
C GLN A 339 -2.00 -37.88 -8.85
N THR A 340 -1.61 -37.08 -9.84
CA THR A 340 -0.51 -37.41 -10.76
C THR A 340 0.86 -37.18 -10.12
N TYR A 341 0.98 -36.24 -9.20
CA TYR A 341 2.28 -35.79 -8.65
C TYR A 341 2.44 -36.02 -7.13
N SER A 342 1.42 -36.54 -6.44
CA SER A 342 1.50 -36.88 -5.00
C SER A 342 1.61 -38.39 -4.73
N ASN A 343 1.66 -39.20 -5.79
CA ASN A 343 2.05 -40.61 -5.78
C ASN A 343 3.42 -40.74 -6.44
#